data_AF-A0A7M2WTW0-F1
#
_entry.id   AF-A0A7M2WTW0-F1
#
_cell.length_a   1.000
_cell.length_b   1.000
_cell.length_c   1.000
_cell.angle_alpha   90.00
_cell.angle_beta   90.00
_cell.angle_gamma   90.00
#
_symmetry.space_group_name_H-M   'P 1'
#
loop_
_entity.id
_entity.type
_entity.pdbx_description
1 polymer ?
#
loop_
_entity_poly.entity_id
_entity_poly.type
_entity_poly.pdbx_seq_one_letter_code
_entity_poly.pdbx_strand_id
1 'polypeptide(L)'
;MTLGYYSPTGQDASGYVMQPIPCRGCGQALQGLHEAHRCPQCGIPAGRSVQPGILRFAPPTWLGVVRSGLLLEFWTIITIIVLSVIGIAGGIVWVMGAFKSSKGPPDFQAMMGRSPLITVAIPIIGVIVSGLLTYGIWLITTPEPQPGAAYEGPKTRQTARGLALFSFAISATSVVIQMAGLLGDPIVVGVVQSVATLVSASSFVALLLVLAELSAYVPDIKLAARARTTGWCGGIGMAVMGAMQVLTAVMVGDGRQFASRGTPPGGAFMVAGCFNALVGLFVVVCYIIYLVTLYQVAGRVRQAKDYSQSILQQPKGQAPVPAQPVSPMPPQEL
;
A
#
# COMPACT_ATOMS: atom_id res chain seq x y z
N MET A 1 33.13 -33.49 -7.84
CA MET A 1 32.42 -32.98 -6.65
C MET A 1 31.29 -32.09 -7.11
N THR A 2 30.09 -32.65 -7.24
CA THR A 2 28.85 -31.89 -7.46
C THR A 2 28.47 -31.24 -6.14
N LEU A 3 28.49 -29.91 -6.08
CA LEU A 3 27.89 -29.17 -4.97
C LEU A 3 26.42 -29.56 -4.91
N GLY A 4 26.06 -30.37 -3.91
CA GLY A 4 24.68 -30.73 -3.65
C GLY A 4 23.90 -29.46 -3.38
N TYR A 5 23.01 -29.10 -4.31
CA TYR A 5 22.00 -28.08 -4.07
C TYR A 5 21.16 -28.56 -2.89
N TYR A 6 21.41 -28.01 -1.70
CA TYR A 6 20.45 -28.10 -0.61
C TYR A 6 19.17 -27.45 -1.13
N SER A 7 18.13 -28.26 -1.34
CA SER A 7 16.81 -27.71 -1.59
C SER A 7 16.48 -26.77 -0.43
N PRO A 8 16.09 -25.51 -0.68
CA PRO A 8 15.73 -24.57 0.37
C PRO A 8 14.56 -25.07 1.24
N THR A 9 13.88 -26.14 0.82
CA THR A 9 12.82 -26.81 1.60
C THR A 9 13.33 -27.77 2.67
N GLY A 10 14.63 -28.09 2.72
CA GLY A 10 15.18 -29.06 3.67
C GLY A 10 14.71 -30.50 3.43
N GLN A 11 14.29 -30.83 2.20
CA GLN A 11 13.86 -32.18 1.79
C GLN A 11 14.95 -32.89 0.98
N ASP A 12 15.01 -34.22 1.08
CA ASP A 12 15.78 -35.05 0.16
C ASP A 12 15.02 -35.33 -1.15
N ALA A 13 15.70 -36.00 -2.10
CA ALA A 13 15.12 -36.34 -3.41
C ALA A 13 13.91 -37.29 -3.32
N SER A 14 13.74 -37.96 -2.18
CA SER A 14 12.61 -38.85 -1.88
C SER A 14 11.48 -38.16 -1.11
N GLY A 15 11.54 -36.85 -0.87
CA GLY A 15 10.49 -36.10 -0.17
C GLY A 15 10.51 -36.24 1.36
N TYR A 16 11.55 -36.84 1.94
CA TYR A 16 11.75 -36.88 3.40
C TYR A 16 12.35 -35.57 3.91
N VAL A 17 11.84 -35.12 5.05
CA VAL A 17 12.29 -33.89 5.70
C VAL A 17 13.59 -34.17 6.45
N MET A 18 14.70 -33.62 5.98
CA MET A 18 16.03 -33.86 6.55
C MET A 18 16.37 -32.91 7.70
N GLN A 19 15.72 -31.74 7.75
CA GLN A 19 15.93 -30.73 8.78
C GLN A 19 14.85 -30.79 9.86
N PRO A 20 15.12 -30.40 11.11
CA PRO A 20 14.13 -30.36 12.18
C PRO A 20 13.14 -29.19 11.98
N ILE A 21 12.26 -29.32 10.99
CA ILE A 21 11.20 -28.34 10.72
C ILE A 21 10.07 -28.55 11.74
N PRO A 22 9.71 -27.53 12.54
CA PRO A 22 8.63 -27.67 13.51
C PRO A 22 7.28 -27.80 12.79
N CYS A 23 6.45 -28.73 13.25
CA CYS A 23 5.09 -28.88 12.77
C CYS A 23 4.29 -27.61 13.06
N ARG A 24 3.59 -27.04 12.07
CA ARG A 24 2.76 -25.84 12.26
C ARG A 24 1.58 -26.02 13.22
N GLY A 25 1.16 -27.27 13.50
CA GLY A 25 0.07 -27.55 14.42
C GLY A 25 0.50 -27.59 15.88
N CYS A 26 1.60 -28.28 16.17
CA CYS A 26 2.00 -28.60 17.54
C CYS A 26 3.46 -28.26 17.89
N GLY A 27 4.26 -27.82 16.92
CA GLY A 27 5.68 -27.48 17.10
C GLY A 27 6.65 -28.65 17.08
N GLN A 28 6.20 -29.92 17.07
CA GLN A 28 7.09 -31.09 17.04
C GLN A 28 7.93 -31.12 15.75
N ALA A 29 9.23 -31.41 15.87
CA ALA A 29 10.11 -31.58 14.72
C ALA A 29 9.62 -32.71 13.80
N LEU A 30 9.57 -32.44 12.49
CA LEU A 30 9.13 -33.38 11.46
C LEU A 30 10.30 -34.10 10.76
N GLN A 31 11.49 -34.08 11.35
CA GLN A 31 12.67 -34.71 10.76
C GLN A 31 12.45 -36.21 10.54
N GLY A 32 12.84 -36.71 9.37
CA GLY A 32 12.67 -38.10 8.96
C GLY A 32 11.24 -38.46 8.54
N LEU A 33 10.31 -37.51 8.53
CA LEU A 33 8.94 -37.74 8.05
C LEU A 33 8.85 -37.38 6.57
N HIS A 34 8.20 -38.23 5.77
CA HIS A 34 7.93 -37.95 4.37
C HIS A 34 6.83 -36.89 4.24
N GLU A 35 6.91 -35.99 3.25
CA GLU A 35 5.99 -34.85 3.11
C GLU A 35 4.50 -35.24 2.98
N ALA A 36 4.24 -36.42 2.42
CA ALA A 36 2.90 -36.99 2.30
C ALA A 36 2.33 -37.54 3.62
N HIS A 37 3.17 -37.79 4.63
CA HIS A 37 2.73 -38.32 5.93
C HIS A 37 2.17 -37.22 6.83
N ARG A 38 1.47 -37.62 7.90
CA ARG A 38 0.91 -36.71 8.90
C ARG A 38 1.79 -36.66 10.15
N CYS A 39 1.84 -35.50 10.79
CA CYS A 39 2.46 -35.33 12.09
C CYS A 39 1.82 -36.30 13.09
N PRO A 40 2.61 -37.12 13.82
CA PRO A 40 2.07 -38.13 14.73
C PRO A 40 1.34 -37.52 15.93
N GLN A 41 1.68 -36.29 16.33
CA GLN A 41 1.03 -35.63 17.48
C GLN A 41 -0.31 -34.96 17.11
N CYS A 42 -0.33 -34.13 16.06
CA CYS A 42 -1.51 -33.33 15.72
C CYS A 42 -2.28 -33.80 14.48
N GLY A 43 -1.72 -34.72 13.69
CA GLY A 43 -2.33 -35.25 12.47
C GLY A 43 -2.26 -34.33 11.25
N ILE A 44 -1.61 -33.16 11.35
CA ILE A 44 -1.45 -32.23 10.21
C ILE A 44 -0.45 -32.82 9.18
N PRO A 45 -0.73 -32.77 7.86
CA PRO A 45 0.22 -33.22 6.84
C PRO A 45 1.59 -32.53 6.92
N ALA A 46 2.67 -33.29 6.83
CA ALA A 46 4.04 -32.81 6.97
C ALA A 46 4.39 -31.76 5.91
N GLY A 47 3.99 -31.99 4.65
CA GLY A 47 4.20 -31.05 3.55
C GLY A 47 3.67 -29.63 3.81
N ARG A 48 2.67 -29.47 4.69
CA ARG A 48 2.17 -28.15 5.14
C ARG A 48 3.22 -27.33 5.89
N SER A 49 4.08 -28.00 6.65
CA SER A 49 5.13 -27.37 7.43
C SER A 49 6.40 -27.17 6.59
N VAL A 50 6.61 -28.05 5.61
CA VAL A 50 7.82 -28.12 4.78
C VAL A 50 7.81 -27.13 3.61
N GLN A 51 6.64 -26.65 3.19
CA GLN A 51 6.52 -25.58 2.21
C GLN A 51 6.37 -24.23 2.93
N PRO A 52 7.48 -23.56 3.33
CA PRO A 52 7.42 -22.22 3.88
C PRO A 52 6.77 -21.27 2.87
N GLY A 53 5.92 -20.39 3.37
CA GLY A 53 5.37 -19.29 2.58
C GLY A 53 4.01 -19.52 1.92
N ILE A 54 3.53 -20.73 1.63
CA ILE A 54 2.25 -20.81 0.89
C ILE A 54 1.07 -20.31 1.74
N LEU A 55 0.38 -19.29 1.23
CA LEU A 55 -0.64 -18.53 1.96
C LEU A 55 -1.80 -19.41 2.46
N ARG A 56 -2.18 -20.44 1.69
CA ARG A 56 -3.25 -21.41 2.01
C ARG A 56 -3.01 -22.20 3.29
N PHE A 57 -1.76 -22.26 3.76
CA PHE A 57 -1.39 -22.98 4.96
C PHE A 57 -1.21 -22.10 6.19
N ALA A 58 -1.30 -20.77 6.02
CA ALA A 58 -1.20 -19.82 7.12
C ALA A 58 -2.40 -19.95 8.09
N PRO A 59 -2.24 -19.52 9.37
CA PRO A 59 -3.32 -19.53 10.34
C PRO A 59 -4.50 -18.65 9.90
N PRO A 60 -5.76 -19.12 10.02
CA PRO A 60 -6.93 -18.38 9.51
C PRO A 60 -7.20 -17.07 10.26
N THR A 61 -6.75 -16.96 11.51
CA THR A 61 -6.81 -15.73 12.32
C THR A 61 -5.90 -14.66 11.72
N TRP A 62 -4.65 -15.00 11.39
CA TRP A 62 -3.70 -14.10 10.73
C TRP A 62 -4.19 -13.69 9.34
N LEU A 63 -4.68 -14.64 8.52
CA LEU A 63 -5.27 -14.32 7.21
C LEU A 63 -6.45 -13.36 7.33
N GLY A 64 -7.23 -13.45 8.42
CA GLY A 64 -8.28 -12.49 8.75
C GLY A 64 -7.75 -11.08 8.95
N VAL A 65 -6.67 -10.92 9.72
CA VAL A 65 -6.01 -9.62 9.97
C VAL A 65 -5.48 -9.00 8.68
N VAL A 66 -4.75 -9.79 7.87
CA VAL A 66 -4.20 -9.32 6.58
C VAL A 66 -5.31 -8.91 5.63
N ARG A 67 -6.39 -9.70 5.53
CA ARG A 67 -7.56 -9.38 4.69
C ARG A 67 -8.23 -8.08 5.14
N SER A 68 -8.42 -7.89 6.44
CA SER A 68 -8.99 -6.64 6.96
C SER A 68 -8.11 -5.43 6.62
N GLY A 69 -6.78 -5.59 6.71
CA GLY A 69 -5.84 -4.56 6.26
C GLY A 69 -5.96 -4.22 4.78
N LEU A 70 -6.03 -5.24 3.91
CA LEU A 70 -6.23 -5.06 2.47
C LEU A 70 -7.54 -4.36 2.13
N LEU A 71 -8.64 -4.73 2.81
CA LEU A 71 -9.94 -4.11 2.60
C LEU A 71 -9.97 -2.66 3.11
N LEU A 72 -9.34 -2.39 4.27
CA LEU A 72 -9.22 -1.04 4.79
C LEU A 72 -8.45 -0.14 3.82
N GLU A 73 -7.31 -0.63 3.32
CA GLU A 73 -6.49 0.05 2.32
C GLU A 73 -7.30 0.35 1.05
N PHE A 74 -8.04 -0.65 0.54
CA PHE A 74 -8.93 -0.51 -0.61
C PHE A 74 -9.95 0.63 -0.45
N TRP A 75 -10.70 0.64 0.65
CA TRP A 75 -11.70 1.70 0.92
C TRP A 75 -11.07 3.08 1.12
N THR A 76 -9.87 3.11 1.73
CA THR A 76 -9.15 4.37 1.95
C THR A 76 -8.69 4.97 0.62
N ILE A 77 -8.20 4.17 -0.32
CA ILE A 77 -7.82 4.64 -1.66
C ILE A 77 -9.03 5.10 -2.47
N ILE A 78 -10.17 4.41 -2.38
CA ILE A 78 -11.42 4.89 -3.00
C ILE A 78 -11.77 6.29 -2.46
N THR A 79 -11.66 6.48 -1.15
CA THR A 79 -11.90 7.79 -0.51
C THR A 79 -10.94 8.85 -1.04
N ILE A 80 -9.66 8.52 -1.21
CA ILE A 80 -8.64 9.42 -1.79
C ILE A 80 -9.00 9.80 -3.22
N ILE A 81 -9.38 8.82 -4.07
CA ILE A 81 -9.78 9.09 -5.46
C ILE A 81 -10.99 10.02 -5.49
N VAL A 82 -12.03 9.74 -4.69
CA VAL A 82 -13.24 10.58 -4.63
C VAL A 82 -12.91 12.00 -4.19
N LEU A 83 -12.13 12.16 -3.12
CA LEU A 83 -11.68 13.48 -2.65
C LEU A 83 -10.85 14.21 -3.69
N SER A 84 -9.98 13.49 -4.42
CA SER A 84 -9.18 14.06 -5.50
C SER A 84 -10.04 14.56 -6.66
N VAL A 85 -11.05 13.78 -7.07
CA VAL A 85 -12.00 14.18 -8.12
C VAL A 85 -12.80 15.42 -7.72
N ILE A 86 -13.27 15.47 -6.47
CA ILE A 86 -13.97 16.65 -5.92
C ILE A 86 -13.04 17.87 -5.93
N GLY A 87 -11.78 17.71 -5.50
CA GLY A 87 -10.78 18.77 -5.52
C GLY A 87 -10.50 19.29 -6.93
N ILE A 88 -10.35 18.40 -7.90
CA ILE A 88 -10.15 18.76 -9.32
C ILE A 88 -11.36 19.51 -9.87
N ALA A 89 -12.58 19.01 -9.64
CA ALA A 89 -13.81 19.64 -10.08
C ALA A 89 -13.97 21.05 -9.47
N GLY A 90 -13.70 21.19 -8.16
CA GLY A 90 -13.70 22.47 -7.47
C GLY A 90 -12.67 23.45 -8.06
N GLY A 91 -11.47 22.97 -8.38
CA GLY A 91 -10.43 23.74 -9.05
C GLY A 91 -10.86 24.23 -10.45
N ILE A 92 -11.49 23.37 -11.25
CA ILE A 92 -11.99 23.75 -12.59
C ILE A 92 -13.08 24.82 -12.49
N VAL A 93 -14.08 24.61 -11.62
CA VAL A 93 -15.16 25.58 -11.40
C VAL A 93 -14.59 26.94 -10.97
N TRP A 94 -13.56 26.92 -10.11
CA TRP A 94 -12.87 28.13 -9.69
C TRP A 94 -12.17 28.84 -10.86
N VAL A 95 -11.38 28.12 -11.67
CA VAL A 95 -10.70 28.68 -12.85
C VAL A 95 -11.73 29.29 -13.82
N MET A 96 -12.84 28.59 -14.09
CA MET A 96 -13.90 29.10 -14.97
C MET A 96 -14.59 30.34 -14.39
N GLY A 97 -14.77 30.41 -13.07
CA GLY A 97 -15.30 31.58 -12.38
C GLY A 97 -14.36 32.79 -12.48
N ALA A 98 -13.05 32.56 -12.37
CA ALA A 98 -12.04 33.60 -12.51
C ALA A 98 -12.04 34.25 -13.90
N PHE A 99 -12.21 33.45 -14.97
CA PHE A 99 -12.31 33.98 -16.33
C PHE A 99 -13.59 34.77 -16.61
N LYS A 100 -14.69 34.48 -15.91
CA LYS A 100 -15.97 35.22 -16.08
C LYS A 100 -16.02 36.54 -15.32
N SER A 101 -15.16 36.75 -14.33
CA SER A 101 -15.16 37.96 -13.51
C SER A 101 -14.45 39.10 -14.24
N SER A 102 -15.21 40.11 -14.69
CA SER A 102 -14.65 41.36 -15.23
C SER A 102 -13.86 42.17 -14.20
N LYS A 103 -14.00 41.84 -12.91
CA LYS A 103 -13.31 42.48 -11.78
C LYS A 103 -11.96 41.82 -11.45
N GLY A 104 -11.47 40.93 -12.31
CA GLY A 104 -10.29 40.12 -12.07
C GLY A 104 -10.59 38.83 -11.31
N PRO A 105 -9.61 37.91 -11.21
CA PRO A 105 -9.78 36.66 -10.49
C PRO A 105 -10.08 36.96 -9.02
N PRO A 106 -11.14 36.38 -8.43
CA PRO A 106 -11.35 36.49 -7.00
C PRO A 106 -10.11 35.97 -6.29
N ASP A 107 -9.59 36.74 -5.33
CA ASP A 107 -8.45 36.31 -4.52
C ASP A 107 -8.79 34.96 -3.89
N PHE A 108 -8.13 33.91 -4.39
CA PHE A 108 -8.37 32.53 -3.97
C PHE A 108 -8.12 32.38 -2.48
N GLN A 109 -7.15 33.12 -1.96
CA GLN A 109 -6.81 33.15 -0.55
C GLN A 109 -7.93 33.81 0.27
N ALA A 110 -8.56 34.86 -0.26
CA ALA A 110 -9.74 35.47 0.37
C ALA A 110 -10.97 34.55 0.33
N MET A 111 -11.15 33.72 -0.71
CA MET A 111 -12.27 32.79 -0.79
C MET A 111 -12.08 31.58 0.13
N MET A 112 -10.94 30.89 0.07
CA MET A 112 -10.67 29.75 0.97
C MET A 112 -10.49 30.20 2.43
N GLY A 113 -9.81 31.33 2.65
CA GLY A 113 -9.56 31.88 3.98
C GLY A 113 -10.81 32.42 4.69
N ARG A 114 -11.88 32.75 3.96
CA ARG A 114 -13.14 33.21 4.57
C ARG A 114 -13.96 32.10 5.21
N SER A 115 -13.75 30.84 4.82
CA SER A 115 -14.43 29.69 5.44
C SER A 115 -13.47 28.96 6.37
N PRO A 116 -13.44 29.27 7.68
CA PRO A 116 -12.60 28.55 8.64
C PRO A 116 -12.88 27.04 8.64
N LEU A 117 -14.11 26.65 8.29
CA LEU A 117 -14.50 25.26 8.16
C LEU A 117 -13.71 24.52 7.06
N ILE A 118 -13.51 25.12 5.89
CA ILE A 118 -12.79 24.46 4.78
C ILE A 118 -11.30 24.37 5.10
N THR A 119 -10.71 25.47 5.59
CA THR A 119 -9.29 25.58 5.92
C THR A 119 -8.87 24.59 7.00
N VAL A 120 -9.75 24.32 7.98
CA VAL A 120 -9.47 23.40 9.09
C VAL A 120 -9.90 21.97 8.78
N ALA A 121 -11.06 21.75 8.15
CA ALA A 121 -11.59 20.40 7.93
C ALA A 121 -10.76 19.59 6.92
N ILE A 122 -10.32 20.21 5.81
CA ILE A 122 -9.60 19.47 4.76
C ILE A 122 -8.29 18.86 5.30
N PRO A 123 -7.40 19.60 5.99
CA PRO A 123 -6.19 19.02 6.56
C PRO A 123 -6.46 17.94 7.60
N ILE A 124 -7.49 18.11 8.45
CA ILE A 124 -7.88 17.11 9.44
C ILE A 124 -8.32 15.82 8.75
N ILE A 125 -9.16 15.91 7.71
CA ILE A 125 -9.56 14.75 6.89
C ILE A 125 -8.33 14.09 6.30
N GLY A 126 -7.36 14.86 5.80
CA GLY A 126 -6.09 14.34 5.30
C GLY A 126 -5.30 13.52 6.32
N VAL A 127 -5.21 14.01 7.57
CA VAL A 127 -4.55 13.28 8.67
C VAL A 127 -5.31 12.00 9.03
N ILE A 128 -6.64 12.05 9.08
CA ILE A 128 -7.46 10.85 9.35
C ILE A 128 -7.24 9.80 8.27
N VAL A 129 -7.31 10.19 6.99
CA VAL A 129 -7.08 9.30 5.84
C VAL A 129 -5.65 8.72 5.88
N SER A 130 -4.64 9.54 6.20
CA SER A 130 -3.25 9.09 6.35
C SER A 130 -3.10 8.08 7.51
N GLY A 131 -3.81 8.28 8.62
CA GLY A 131 -3.86 7.35 9.74
C GLY A 131 -4.50 6.01 9.36
N LEU A 132 -5.60 6.03 8.59
CA LEU A 132 -6.27 4.83 8.08
C LEU A 132 -5.36 4.03 7.13
N LEU A 133 -4.66 4.69 6.20
CA LEU A 133 -3.65 4.03 5.34
C LEU A 133 -2.55 3.37 6.18
N THR A 134 -2.01 4.11 7.15
CA THR A 134 -0.93 3.61 8.01
C THR A 134 -1.38 2.40 8.83
N TYR A 135 -2.62 2.43 9.34
CA TYR A 135 -3.22 1.30 10.03
C TYR A 135 -3.47 0.11 9.10
N GLY A 136 -3.92 0.35 7.86
CA GLY A 136 -4.04 -0.67 6.81
C GLY A 136 -2.71 -1.37 6.54
N ILE A 137 -1.64 -0.59 6.31
CA ILE A 137 -0.27 -1.09 6.11
C ILE A 137 0.18 -1.91 7.33
N TRP A 138 -0.08 -1.44 8.54
CA TRP A 138 0.27 -2.15 9.77
C TRP A 138 -0.36 -3.54 9.84
N LEU A 139 -1.65 -3.65 9.50
CA LEU A 139 -2.39 -4.91 9.45
C LEU A 139 -1.87 -5.85 8.36
N ILE A 140 -1.61 -5.33 7.15
CA ILE A 140 -1.07 -6.12 6.02
C ILE A 140 0.32 -6.68 6.36
N THR A 141 1.14 -5.89 7.06
CA THR A 141 2.52 -6.26 7.42
C THR A 141 2.62 -7.06 8.72
N THR A 142 1.50 -7.47 9.33
CA THR A 142 1.47 -8.30 10.55
C THR A 142 2.37 -9.52 10.39
N PRO A 143 3.34 -9.75 11.30
CA PRO A 143 4.19 -10.93 11.22
C PRO A 143 3.31 -12.19 11.32
N GLU A 144 3.63 -13.21 10.53
CA GLU A 144 2.93 -14.49 10.62
C GLU A 144 3.30 -15.15 11.96
N PRO A 145 2.32 -15.59 12.77
CA PRO A 145 2.63 -16.31 14.00
C PRO A 145 3.19 -17.70 13.64
N GLN A 146 4.50 -17.88 13.79
CA GLN A 146 5.17 -19.17 13.61
C GLN A 146 5.43 -19.83 14.97
N PRO A 147 5.04 -21.10 15.17
CA PRO A 147 5.37 -21.81 16.40
C PRO A 147 6.87 -22.12 16.46
N GLY A 148 7.56 -21.66 17.50
CA GLY A 148 8.87 -22.19 17.89
C GLY A 148 10.10 -21.68 17.14
N ALA A 149 9.97 -20.75 16.17
CA ALA A 149 11.10 -20.10 15.53
C ALA A 149 11.06 -18.59 15.81
N ALA A 150 12.20 -18.00 16.17
CA ALA A 150 12.41 -16.56 16.10
C ALA A 150 12.42 -16.17 14.62
N TYR A 151 11.23 -16.00 14.04
CA TYR A 151 11.10 -15.63 12.65
C TYR A 151 11.55 -14.19 12.47
N GLU A 152 12.76 -14.00 11.97
CA GLU A 152 13.16 -12.73 11.37
C GLU A 152 12.34 -12.54 10.10
N GLY A 153 11.19 -11.87 10.24
CA GLY A 153 10.37 -11.52 9.10
C GLY A 153 11.18 -10.77 8.05
N PRO A 154 10.78 -10.86 6.77
CA PRO A 154 11.45 -10.15 5.69
C PRO A 154 11.57 -8.67 6.05
N LYS A 155 12.80 -8.13 6.00
CA LYS A 155 13.12 -6.74 6.36
C LYS A 155 12.19 -5.74 5.68
N THR A 156 11.70 -6.07 4.48
CA THR A 156 10.68 -5.34 3.71
C THR A 156 9.45 -4.93 4.54
N ARG A 157 8.91 -5.82 5.39
CA ARG A 157 7.72 -5.50 6.22
C ARG A 157 8.02 -4.47 7.29
N GLN A 158 9.19 -4.58 7.92
CA GLN A 158 9.64 -3.61 8.93
C GLN A 158 9.90 -2.24 8.28
N THR A 159 10.54 -2.23 7.10
CA THR A 159 10.76 -1.01 6.32
C THR A 159 9.44 -0.35 5.92
N ALA A 160 8.46 -1.12 5.42
CA ALA A 160 7.15 -0.58 5.06
C ALA A 160 6.43 0.07 6.27
N ARG A 161 6.47 -0.56 7.44
CA ARG A 161 5.90 0.02 8.68
C ARG A 161 6.60 1.30 9.11
N GLY A 162 7.93 1.30 9.12
CA GLY A 162 8.72 2.47 9.49
C GLY A 162 8.43 3.65 8.57
N LEU A 163 8.40 3.42 7.25
CA LEU A 163 8.07 4.45 6.26
C LEU A 163 6.63 4.94 6.38
N ALA A 164 5.66 4.06 6.64
CA ALA A 164 4.26 4.46 6.84
C ALA A 164 4.09 5.33 8.08
N LEU A 165 4.66 4.92 9.22
CA LEU A 165 4.63 5.71 10.47
C LEU A 165 5.33 7.07 10.30
N PHE A 166 6.48 7.09 9.62
CA PHE A 166 7.20 8.33 9.34
C PHE A 166 6.40 9.26 8.42
N SER A 167 5.77 8.72 7.37
CA SER A 167 4.88 9.47 6.47
C SER A 167 3.69 10.06 7.22
N PHE A 168 3.08 9.30 8.12
CA PHE A 168 1.97 9.76 8.96
C PHE A 168 2.41 10.88 9.91
N ALA A 169 3.54 10.70 10.59
CA ALA A 169 4.08 11.71 11.51
C ALA A 169 4.37 13.03 10.79
N ILE A 170 5.02 12.99 9.61
CA ILE A 170 5.26 14.19 8.81
C ILE A 170 3.93 14.84 8.39
N SER A 171 2.96 14.05 7.94
CA SER A 171 1.65 14.57 7.52
C SER A 171 0.94 15.27 8.68
N ALA A 172 0.87 14.63 9.85
CA ALA A 172 0.27 15.20 11.05
C ALA A 172 0.99 16.47 11.52
N THR A 173 2.32 16.44 11.58
CA THR A 173 3.13 17.62 11.93
C THR A 173 2.90 18.76 10.94
N SER A 174 2.84 18.48 9.63
CA SER A 174 2.60 19.51 8.61
C SER A 174 1.27 20.23 8.81
N VAL A 175 0.23 19.51 9.27
CA VAL A 175 -1.08 20.10 9.57
C VAL A 175 -1.03 20.95 10.82
N VAL A 176 -0.39 20.47 11.90
CA VAL A 176 -0.23 21.25 13.13
C VAL A 176 0.50 22.56 12.86
N ILE A 177 1.59 22.52 12.09
CA ILE A 177 2.37 23.72 11.77
C ILE A 177 1.55 24.71 10.93
N GLN A 178 0.76 24.22 9.96
CA GLN A 178 -0.16 25.05 9.18
C GLN A 178 -1.22 25.71 10.06
N MET A 179 -1.84 24.95 10.97
CA MET A 179 -2.86 25.48 11.90
C MET A 179 -2.31 26.50 12.89
N ALA A 180 -1.05 26.32 13.32
CA ALA A 180 -0.39 27.23 14.24
C ALA A 180 0.10 28.52 13.56
N GLY A 181 -0.02 28.64 12.23
CA GLY A 181 0.47 29.79 11.47
C GLY A 181 2.00 29.95 11.52
N LEU A 182 2.71 28.90 11.97
CA LEU A 182 4.17 28.93 12.17
C LEU A 182 4.94 28.91 10.84
N LEU A 183 4.29 28.50 9.75
CA LEU A 183 4.81 28.60 8.40
C LEU A 183 4.18 29.79 7.67
N GLY A 184 4.66 31.00 7.99
CA GLY A 184 4.30 32.20 7.23
C GLY A 184 4.94 32.24 5.83
N ASP A 185 6.00 31.46 5.62
CA ASP A 185 6.74 31.41 4.36
C ASP A 185 6.22 30.28 3.45
N PRO A 186 5.65 30.61 2.27
CA PRO A 186 5.15 29.61 1.32
C PRO A 186 6.24 28.67 0.79
N ILE A 187 7.51 29.10 0.78
CA ILE A 187 8.63 28.25 0.36
C ILE A 187 8.82 27.12 1.36
N VAL A 188 8.80 27.43 2.66
CA VAL A 188 8.97 26.41 3.70
C VAL A 188 7.79 25.43 3.71
N VAL A 189 6.55 25.92 3.54
CA VAL A 189 5.37 25.05 3.36
C VAL A 189 5.57 24.09 2.19
N GLY A 190 5.97 24.62 1.03
CA GLY A 190 6.17 23.83 -0.18
C GLY A 190 7.25 22.77 -0.02
N VAL A 191 8.37 23.10 0.61
CA VAL A 191 9.46 22.13 0.90
C VAL A 191 8.95 21.03 1.83
N VAL A 192 8.26 21.37 2.93
CA VAL A 192 7.72 20.39 3.87
C VAL A 192 6.74 19.43 3.19
N GLN A 193 5.82 19.96 2.37
CA GLN A 193 4.85 19.14 1.62
C GLN A 193 5.51 18.24 0.58
N SER A 194 6.58 18.72 -0.06
CA SER A 194 7.33 17.93 -1.04
C SER A 194 8.07 16.77 -0.38
N VAL A 195 8.70 17.01 0.77
CA VAL A 195 9.32 15.95 1.58
C VAL A 195 8.28 14.93 2.02
N ALA A 196 7.12 15.39 2.50
CA ALA A 196 6.01 14.50 2.86
C ALA A 196 5.60 13.60 1.68
N THR A 197 5.40 14.19 0.50
CA THR A 197 5.02 13.48 -0.73
C THR A 197 6.06 12.44 -1.14
N LEU A 198 7.35 12.76 -1.06
CA LEU A 198 8.43 11.82 -1.38
C LEU A 198 8.49 10.65 -0.39
N VAL A 199 8.32 10.93 0.90
CA VAL A 199 8.24 9.89 1.93
C VAL A 199 7.01 9.00 1.68
N SER A 200 5.85 9.58 1.38
CA SER A 200 4.65 8.82 1.02
C SER A 200 4.86 7.95 -0.23
N ALA A 201 5.55 8.47 -1.26
CA ALA A 201 5.92 7.70 -2.45
C ALA A 201 6.78 6.48 -2.09
N SER A 202 7.78 6.65 -1.22
CA SER A 202 8.64 5.55 -0.78
C SER A 202 7.87 4.51 0.04
N SER A 203 6.96 4.95 0.91
CA SER A 203 6.05 4.08 1.68
C SER A 203 5.16 3.24 0.76
N PHE A 204 4.61 3.87 -0.28
CA PHE A 204 3.78 3.22 -1.29
C PHE A 204 4.54 2.13 -2.07
N VAL A 205 5.78 2.42 -2.48
CA VAL A 205 6.65 1.43 -3.13
C VAL A 205 6.94 0.25 -2.19
N ALA A 206 7.25 0.53 -0.92
CA ALA A 206 7.51 -0.51 0.07
C ALA A 206 6.28 -1.41 0.31
N LEU A 207 5.07 -0.81 0.38
CA LEU A 207 3.82 -1.55 0.47
C LEU A 207 3.62 -2.48 -0.73
N LEU A 208 3.93 -2.01 -1.94
CA LEU A 208 3.78 -2.83 -3.14
C LEU A 208 4.80 -3.97 -3.22
N LEU A 209 5.99 -3.79 -2.66
CA LEU A 209 6.94 -4.90 -2.48
C LEU A 209 6.41 -5.95 -1.49
N VAL A 210 5.77 -5.52 -0.40
CA VAL A 210 5.08 -6.43 0.53
C VAL A 210 3.92 -7.15 -0.15
N LEU A 211 3.13 -6.46 -0.98
CA LEU A 211 2.05 -7.09 -1.74
C LEU A 211 2.58 -8.05 -2.81
N ALA A 212 3.70 -7.73 -3.47
CA ALA A 212 4.37 -8.63 -4.40
C ALA A 212 4.84 -9.90 -3.67
N GLU A 213 5.42 -9.77 -2.49
CA GLU A 213 5.81 -10.90 -1.64
C GLU A 213 4.59 -11.74 -1.21
N LEU A 214 3.51 -11.10 -0.74
CA LEU A 214 2.25 -11.77 -0.40
C LEU A 214 1.63 -12.48 -1.60
N SER A 215 1.72 -11.88 -2.79
CA SER A 215 1.20 -12.47 -4.02
C SER A 215 2.07 -13.62 -4.54
N ALA A 216 3.39 -13.64 -4.26
CA ALA A 216 4.26 -14.77 -4.60
C ALA A 216 3.90 -16.03 -3.79
N TYR A 217 3.25 -15.87 -2.64
CA TYR A 217 2.69 -16.96 -1.85
C TYR A 217 1.35 -17.49 -2.39
N VAL A 218 0.75 -16.77 -3.34
CA VAL A 218 -0.35 -17.24 -4.19
C VAL A 218 0.29 -17.75 -5.49
N PRO A 219 -0.09 -18.91 -6.03
CA PRO A 219 0.50 -19.44 -7.27
C PRO A 219 0.02 -18.66 -8.52
N ASP A 220 0.21 -17.34 -8.53
CA ASP A 220 -0.18 -16.42 -9.60
C ASP A 220 0.98 -15.43 -9.90
N ILE A 221 1.93 -15.91 -10.69
CA ILE A 221 3.15 -15.16 -11.07
C ILE A 221 2.80 -13.86 -11.81
N LYS A 222 1.67 -13.84 -12.55
CA LYS A 222 1.21 -12.67 -13.29
C LYS A 222 0.76 -11.56 -12.34
N LEU A 223 0.07 -11.90 -11.25
CA LEU A 223 -0.34 -10.94 -10.24
C LEU A 223 0.86 -10.28 -9.55
N ALA A 224 1.87 -11.06 -9.19
CA ALA A 224 3.09 -10.55 -8.58
C ALA A 224 3.87 -9.59 -9.49
N ALA A 225 3.99 -9.92 -10.78
CA ALA A 225 4.60 -9.04 -11.76
C ALA A 225 3.83 -7.72 -11.92
N ARG A 226 2.49 -7.80 -12.02
CA ARG A 226 1.62 -6.61 -12.12
C ARG A 226 1.72 -5.71 -10.88
N ALA A 227 1.74 -6.29 -9.68
CA ALA A 227 1.89 -5.53 -8.44
C ALA A 227 3.22 -4.75 -8.42
N ARG A 228 4.32 -5.40 -8.82
CA ARG A 228 5.64 -4.75 -8.93
C ARG A 228 5.64 -3.62 -9.96
N THR A 229 5.12 -3.84 -11.16
CA THR A 229 5.07 -2.81 -12.21
C THR A 229 4.22 -1.62 -11.78
N THR A 230 3.04 -1.88 -11.21
CA THR A 230 2.13 -0.83 -10.72
C THR A 230 2.81 0.00 -9.62
N GLY A 231 3.63 -0.63 -8.77
CA GLY A 231 4.38 0.10 -7.73
C GLY A 231 5.46 1.01 -8.26
N TRP A 232 6.18 0.61 -9.29
CA TRP A 232 7.12 1.51 -9.95
C TRP A 232 6.42 2.67 -10.64
N CYS A 233 5.33 2.40 -11.39
CA CYS A 233 4.57 3.46 -12.05
C CYS A 233 3.98 4.47 -11.06
N GLY A 234 3.33 3.99 -9.99
CA GLY A 234 2.77 4.86 -8.96
C GLY A 234 3.84 5.60 -8.15
N GLY A 235 4.93 4.93 -7.79
CA GLY A 235 6.06 5.55 -7.08
C GLY A 235 6.72 6.67 -7.88
N ILE A 236 6.97 6.46 -9.17
CA ILE A 236 7.50 7.49 -10.08
C ILE A 236 6.51 8.64 -10.23
N GLY A 237 5.22 8.35 -10.43
CA GLY A 237 4.18 9.39 -10.53
C GLY A 237 4.13 10.28 -9.28
N MET A 238 4.17 9.69 -8.10
CA MET A 238 4.20 10.42 -6.82
C MET A 238 5.50 11.22 -6.65
N ALA A 239 6.66 10.68 -7.06
CA ALA A 239 7.92 11.40 -7.00
C ALA A 239 7.95 12.62 -7.93
N VAL A 240 7.45 12.48 -9.16
CA VAL A 240 7.30 13.60 -10.12
C VAL A 240 6.36 14.66 -9.56
N MET A 241 5.24 14.25 -8.95
CA MET A 241 4.31 15.16 -8.31
C MET A 241 4.96 15.93 -7.15
N GLY A 242 5.75 15.26 -6.30
CA GLY A 242 6.51 15.90 -5.23
C GLY A 242 7.53 16.92 -5.76
N ALA A 243 8.24 16.59 -6.84
CA ALA A 243 9.18 17.52 -7.48
C ALA A 243 8.48 18.76 -8.06
N MET A 244 7.31 18.58 -8.67
CA MET A 244 6.51 19.68 -9.21
C MET A 244 5.94 20.59 -8.11
N GLN A 245 5.65 20.05 -6.93
CA GLN A 245 5.27 20.87 -5.77
C GLN A 245 6.40 21.79 -5.32
N VAL A 246 7.65 21.29 -5.25
CA VAL A 246 8.83 22.13 -4.97
C VAL A 246 8.94 23.24 -5.99
N LEU A 247 8.88 22.91 -7.29
CA LEU A 247 8.99 23.88 -8.37
C LEU A 247 7.91 24.96 -8.26
N THR A 248 6.68 24.55 -8.00
CA THR A 248 5.55 25.48 -7.81
C THR A 248 5.79 26.39 -6.61
N ALA A 249 6.30 25.86 -5.49
CA ALA A 249 6.59 26.66 -4.30
C ALA A 249 7.69 27.69 -4.53
N VAL A 250 8.75 27.32 -5.26
CA VAL A 250 9.82 28.26 -5.67
C VAL A 250 9.26 29.36 -6.55
N MET A 251 8.44 29.01 -7.55
CA MET A 251 7.78 29.99 -8.42
C MET A 251 6.83 30.94 -7.66
N VAL A 252 6.14 30.46 -6.62
CA VAL A 252 5.32 31.30 -5.72
C VAL A 252 6.19 32.26 -4.91
N GLY A 253 7.31 31.77 -4.36
CA GLY A 253 8.27 32.59 -3.62
C GLY A 253 8.81 33.74 -4.47
N ASP A 254 9.28 33.43 -5.68
CA ASP A 254 9.79 34.41 -6.63
C ASP A 254 8.69 35.29 -7.25
N GLY A 255 7.46 34.79 -7.33
CA GLY A 255 6.28 35.52 -7.81
C GLY A 255 6.04 36.83 -7.07
N ARG A 256 6.38 36.90 -5.78
CA ARG A 256 6.36 38.15 -5.00
C ARG A 256 7.32 39.21 -5.58
N GLN A 257 8.43 38.79 -6.18
CA GLN A 257 9.35 39.66 -6.90
C GLN A 257 8.89 39.99 -8.33
N PHE A 258 8.09 39.13 -8.98
CA PHE A 258 7.52 39.44 -10.29
C PHE A 258 6.37 40.43 -10.21
N ALA A 259 5.55 40.35 -9.15
CA ALA A 259 4.48 41.31 -8.88
C ALA A 259 5.01 42.74 -8.73
N SER A 260 6.21 42.92 -8.14
CA SER A 260 6.85 44.24 -8.05
C SER A 260 7.41 44.75 -9.38
N ARG A 261 7.53 43.89 -10.41
CA ARG A 261 8.04 44.23 -11.75
C ARG A 261 6.93 44.45 -12.80
N GLY A 262 5.65 44.39 -12.43
CA GLY A 262 4.53 44.66 -13.32
C GLY A 262 4.27 43.60 -14.41
N THR A 263 5.05 42.51 -14.45
CA THR A 263 4.79 41.36 -15.32
C THR A 263 3.71 40.48 -14.71
N PRO A 264 2.60 40.18 -15.43
CA PRO A 264 1.54 39.34 -14.91
C PRO A 264 2.08 37.91 -14.72
N PRO A 265 2.06 37.35 -13.49
CA PRO A 265 2.64 36.04 -13.20
C PRO A 265 1.87 34.86 -13.81
N GLY A 266 0.74 35.11 -14.49
CA GLY A 266 -0.24 34.09 -14.86
C GLY A 266 0.28 32.95 -15.76
N GLY A 267 1.25 33.21 -16.64
CA GLY A 267 1.73 32.21 -17.60
C GLY A 267 2.40 31.00 -16.94
N ALA A 268 3.34 31.24 -16.02
CA ALA A 268 4.08 30.16 -15.34
C ALA A 268 3.17 29.33 -14.42
N PHE A 269 2.25 30.00 -13.69
CA PHE A 269 1.27 29.32 -12.84
C PHE A 269 0.31 28.45 -13.63
N MET A 270 -0.14 28.92 -14.79
CA MET A 270 -1.03 28.16 -15.66
C MET A 270 -0.33 26.88 -16.16
N VAL A 271 0.92 27.00 -16.61
CA VAL A 271 1.71 25.85 -17.07
C VAL A 271 1.92 24.85 -15.93
N ALA A 272 2.37 25.30 -14.76
CA ALA A 272 2.57 24.43 -13.59
C ALA A 272 1.27 23.73 -13.16
N GLY A 273 0.14 24.46 -13.18
CA GLY A 273 -1.18 23.91 -12.89
C GLY A 273 -1.60 22.82 -13.87
N CYS A 274 -1.42 23.05 -15.18
CA CYS A 274 -1.71 22.04 -16.21
C CYS A 274 -0.86 20.78 -16.05
N PHE A 275 0.45 20.93 -15.80
CA PHE A 275 1.34 19.79 -15.56
C PHE A 275 0.94 19.02 -14.30
N ASN A 276 0.64 19.70 -13.19
CA ASN A 276 0.16 19.05 -11.96
C ASN A 276 -1.16 18.30 -12.19
N ALA A 277 -2.08 18.84 -12.98
CA ALA A 277 -3.34 18.16 -13.31
C ALA A 277 -3.09 16.88 -14.13
N LEU A 278 -2.18 16.93 -15.11
CA LEU A 278 -1.82 15.76 -15.92
C LEU A 278 -1.14 14.67 -15.08
N VAL A 279 -0.18 15.05 -14.22
CA VAL A 279 0.49 14.11 -13.31
C VAL A 279 -0.51 13.54 -12.31
N GLY A 280 -1.40 14.36 -11.76
CA GLY A 280 -2.46 13.93 -10.86
C GLY A 280 -3.39 12.91 -11.52
N LEU A 281 -3.82 13.15 -12.76
CA LEU A 281 -4.61 12.20 -13.53
C LEU A 281 -3.87 10.87 -13.74
N PHE A 282 -2.59 10.92 -14.08
CA PHE A 282 -1.75 9.73 -14.21
C PHE A 282 -1.67 8.93 -12.90
N VAL A 283 -1.50 9.61 -11.77
CA VAL A 283 -1.48 8.97 -10.44
C VAL A 283 -2.82 8.34 -10.10
N VAL A 284 -3.95 8.99 -10.45
CA VAL A 284 -5.29 8.40 -10.30
C VAL A 284 -5.42 7.11 -11.09
N VAL A 285 -4.95 7.08 -12.35
CA VAL A 285 -4.95 5.85 -13.15
C VAL A 285 -4.12 4.75 -12.49
N CYS A 286 -2.94 5.09 -11.94
CA CYS A 286 -2.13 4.13 -11.18
C CYS A 286 -2.86 3.61 -9.94
N TYR A 287 -3.59 4.47 -9.21
CA TYR A 287 -4.41 4.05 -8.07
C TYR A 287 -5.56 3.12 -8.47
N ILE A 288 -6.18 3.32 -9.64
CA ILE A 288 -7.22 2.41 -10.14
C ILE A 288 -6.64 1.02 -10.40
N ILE A 289 -5.48 0.93 -11.07
CA ILE A 289 -4.79 -0.35 -11.31
C ILE A 289 -4.39 -1.00 -9.97
N TYR A 290 -3.96 -0.19 -9.01
CA TYR A 290 -3.63 -0.65 -7.67
C TYR A 290 -4.85 -1.21 -6.92
N LEU A 291 -6.01 -0.56 -7.00
CA LEU A 291 -7.27 -1.04 -6.42
C LEU A 291 -7.65 -2.42 -6.95
N VAL A 292 -7.53 -2.63 -8.27
CA VAL A 292 -7.77 -3.94 -8.88
C VAL A 292 -6.83 -4.99 -8.32
N THR A 293 -5.55 -4.65 -8.15
CA THR A 293 -4.54 -5.55 -7.57
C THR A 293 -4.88 -5.90 -6.11
N LEU A 294 -5.24 -4.90 -5.29
CA LEU A 294 -5.66 -5.11 -3.90
C LEU A 294 -6.89 -6.01 -3.80
N TYR A 295 -7.89 -5.77 -4.64
CA TYR A 295 -9.12 -6.56 -4.67
C TYR A 295 -8.83 -8.02 -5.01
N GLN A 296 -8.01 -8.28 -6.04
CA GLN A 296 -7.60 -9.62 -6.42
C GLN A 296 -6.84 -10.33 -5.29
N VAL A 297 -5.84 -9.67 -4.68
CA VAL A 297 -5.08 -10.23 -3.57
C VAL A 297 -6.00 -10.52 -2.38
N ALA A 298 -6.90 -9.62 -2.02
CA ALA A 298 -7.86 -9.81 -0.92
C ALA A 298 -8.79 -11.01 -1.18
N GLY A 299 -9.23 -11.21 -2.43
CA GLY A 299 -10.01 -12.38 -2.84
C GLY A 299 -9.23 -13.69 -2.66
N ARG A 300 -7.95 -13.72 -3.05
CA ARG A 300 -7.08 -14.90 -2.86
C ARG A 300 -6.80 -15.19 -1.39
N VAL A 301 -6.61 -14.15 -0.57
CA VAL A 301 -6.44 -14.28 0.89
C VAL A 301 -7.71 -14.85 1.53
N ARG A 302 -8.89 -14.43 1.06
CA ARG A 302 -10.18 -15.02 1.50
C ARG A 302 -10.25 -16.51 1.17
N GLN A 303 -9.97 -16.90 -0.07
CA GLN A 303 -9.95 -18.31 -0.48
C GLN A 303 -8.97 -19.15 0.35
N ALA A 304 -7.77 -18.60 0.61
CA ALA A 304 -6.77 -19.23 1.47
C ALA A 304 -7.27 -19.41 2.91
N LYS A 305 -8.01 -18.43 3.45
CA LYS A 305 -8.62 -18.50 4.79
C LYS A 305 -9.65 -19.62 4.85
N ASP A 306 -10.58 -19.64 3.90
CA ASP A 306 -11.68 -20.61 3.85
C ASP A 306 -11.12 -22.05 3.72
N TYR A 307 -10.08 -22.23 2.91
CA TYR A 307 -9.36 -23.51 2.78
C TYR A 307 -8.62 -23.93 4.07
N SER A 308 -7.93 -22.99 4.72
CA SER A 308 -7.24 -23.26 5.98
C SER A 308 -8.24 -23.68 7.07
N GLN A 309 -9.41 -23.06 7.11
CA GLN A 309 -10.50 -23.42 8.01
C GLN A 309 -11.08 -24.81 7.70
N SER A 310 -11.32 -25.15 6.43
CA SER A 310 -11.84 -26.47 6.07
C SER A 310 -10.90 -27.61 6.46
N ILE A 311 -9.57 -27.40 6.37
CA ILE A 311 -8.60 -28.40 6.85
C ILE A 311 -8.69 -28.59 8.36
N LEU A 312 -8.84 -27.50 9.12
CA LEU A 312 -8.92 -27.58 10.59
C LEU A 312 -10.20 -28.27 11.06
N GLN A 313 -11.26 -28.24 10.25
CA GLN A 313 -12.53 -28.90 10.53
C GLN A 313 -12.56 -30.38 10.11
N GLN A 314 -11.56 -30.89 9.36
CA GLN A 314 -11.54 -32.30 8.97
C GLN A 314 -11.34 -33.21 10.18
N PRO A 315 -12.20 -34.24 10.37
CA PRO A 315 -12.02 -35.25 11.41
C PRO A 315 -10.63 -35.89 11.35
N LYS A 316 -10.02 -36.11 12.52
CA LYS A 316 -8.77 -36.87 12.63
C LYS A 316 -8.96 -38.25 12.00
N GLY A 317 -8.19 -38.55 10.96
CA GLY A 317 -8.19 -39.85 10.27
C GLY A 317 -8.82 -39.88 8.88
N GLN A 318 -9.55 -38.83 8.46
CA GLN A 318 -9.97 -38.74 7.05
C GLN A 318 -8.79 -38.38 6.15
N ALA A 319 -8.75 -38.93 4.93
CA ALA A 319 -7.77 -38.52 3.92
C ALA A 319 -7.92 -37.00 3.63
N PRO A 320 -6.82 -36.26 3.39
CA PRO A 320 -6.93 -34.85 3.04
C PRO A 320 -7.78 -34.73 1.78
N VAL A 321 -8.84 -33.91 1.83
CA VAL A 321 -9.55 -33.53 0.60
C VAL A 321 -8.50 -32.91 -0.33
N PRO A 322 -8.29 -33.47 -1.55
CA PRO A 322 -7.31 -32.93 -2.48
C PRO A 322 -7.61 -31.44 -2.67
N ALA A 323 -6.56 -30.62 -2.59
CA ALA A 323 -6.71 -29.19 -2.78
C ALA A 323 -7.42 -28.96 -4.13
N GLN A 324 -8.63 -28.40 -4.10
CA GLN A 324 -9.28 -28.03 -5.35
C GLN A 324 -8.32 -27.09 -6.08
N PRO A 325 -8.03 -27.35 -7.37
CA PRO A 325 -7.29 -26.40 -8.18
C PRO A 325 -7.95 -25.05 -7.98
N VAL A 326 -7.18 -24.03 -7.63
CA VAL A 326 -7.74 -22.69 -7.51
C VAL A 326 -8.16 -22.31 -8.92
N SER A 327 -9.46 -22.44 -9.22
CA SER A 327 -9.99 -22.12 -10.53
C SER A 327 -9.52 -20.72 -10.88
N PRO A 328 -8.94 -20.50 -12.07
CA PRO A 328 -8.60 -19.16 -12.51
C PRO A 328 -9.88 -18.32 -12.39
N MET A 329 -9.77 -17.17 -11.72
CA MET A 329 -10.90 -16.26 -11.56
C MET A 329 -11.40 -15.94 -12.97
N PRO A 330 -12.69 -16.16 -13.29
CA PRO A 330 -13.18 -15.95 -14.63
C PRO A 330 -12.90 -14.51 -15.06
N PRO A 331 -12.47 -14.26 -16.31
CA PRO A 331 -12.12 -12.91 -16.77
C PRO A 331 -13.26 -11.88 -16.69
N GLN A 332 -14.50 -12.33 -16.49
CA GLN A 332 -15.72 -11.53 -16.60
C GLN A 332 -16.14 -10.80 -15.32
N GLU A 333 -15.42 -10.97 -14.19
CA GLU A 333 -15.69 -10.22 -12.94
C GLU A 333 -14.65 -9.10 -12.67
N LEU A 334 -13.92 -8.68 -13.70
CA LEU A 334 -12.93 -7.59 -13.68
C LEU A 334 -13.40 -6.40 -14.49
#